data_AF-A0A959YZN7-F1
#
_entry.id   AF-A0A959YZN7-F1
#
_cell.length_a   1.000
_cell.length_b   1.000
_cell.length_c   1.000
_cell.angle_alpha   90.00
_cell.angle_beta   90.00
_cell.angle_gamma   90.00
#
_symmetry.space_group_name_H-M   'P 1'
#
loop_
_entity.id
_entity.type
_entity.pdbx_description
1 polymer ?
#
loop_
_entity_poly.entity_id
_entity_poly.type
_entity_poly.pdbx_seq_one_letter_code
_entity_poly.pdbx_strand_id
1 'polypeptide(L)'
;MLSGLVGCLSLVAQSWCPPGAQWIYDVGSPWITALEQFTYSGDTIVDGYPAQRIDRVYQQTSPMNVVATGGFFFTRTNGDVVWEWNGTEWDTLYWFSALPGDHWQPFWPYQEVCPDHAWRVLDTSTTMVSGIPLRTLLLEITESGVPTGQTQTIYERMGGGGGDGFPGLPPSPCGGIYECYCAFGCYQDQ
;
A
#
# COMPACT_ATOMS: atom_id res chain seq x y z
N MET A 1 -17.10 -10.33 -48.16
CA MET A 1 -15.88 -10.35 -47.33
C MET A 1 -15.95 -9.15 -46.39
N LEU A 2 -16.39 -9.34 -45.14
CA LEU A 2 -16.28 -8.30 -44.11
C LEU A 2 -14.98 -8.59 -43.34
N SER A 3 -13.99 -7.72 -43.50
CA SER A 3 -12.77 -7.76 -42.69
C SER A 3 -13.02 -6.92 -41.44
N GLY A 4 -13.18 -7.58 -40.30
CA GLY A 4 -13.29 -6.92 -39.01
C GLY A 4 -11.95 -6.31 -38.60
N LEU A 5 -11.94 -5.00 -38.35
CA LEU A 5 -10.88 -4.34 -37.60
C LEU A 5 -11.01 -4.77 -36.13
N VAL A 6 -10.18 -5.73 -35.72
CA VAL A 6 -9.96 -6.01 -34.31
C VAL A 6 -9.11 -4.86 -33.77
N GLY A 7 -9.76 -3.90 -33.12
CA GLY A 7 -9.08 -2.89 -32.33
C GLY A 7 -8.38 -3.60 -31.18
N CYS A 8 -7.05 -3.50 -31.15
CA CYS A 8 -6.26 -3.90 -30.00
C CYS A 8 -6.60 -2.92 -28.86
N LEU A 9 -7.58 -3.29 -28.03
CA LEU A 9 -7.79 -2.64 -26.75
C LEU A 9 -6.51 -2.92 -25.95
N SER A 10 -5.62 -1.94 -25.89
CA SER A 10 -4.62 -1.90 -24.82
C SER A 10 -5.43 -1.81 -23.53
N LEU A 11 -5.68 -2.95 -22.89
CA LEU A 11 -5.97 -2.95 -21.46
C LEU A 11 -4.81 -2.17 -20.85
N VAL A 12 -5.07 -0.95 -20.40
CA VAL A 12 -4.15 -0.30 -19.47
C VAL A 12 -4.26 -1.17 -18.23
N ALA A 13 -3.37 -2.15 -18.12
CA ALA A 13 -3.18 -2.91 -16.90
C ALA A 13 -3.02 -1.84 -15.81
N GLN A 14 -3.95 -1.82 -14.87
CA GLN A 14 -3.95 -0.84 -13.81
C GLN A 14 -2.60 -0.93 -13.11
N SER A 15 -1.77 0.10 -13.30
CA SER A 15 -0.38 0.07 -12.87
C SER A 15 -0.31 0.50 -11.41
N TRP A 16 0.21 -0.36 -10.56
CA TRP A 16 0.68 0.04 -9.24
C TRP A 16 1.63 1.23 -9.38
N CYS A 17 1.39 2.30 -8.60
CA CYS A 17 2.36 3.37 -8.43
C CYS A 17 2.85 3.95 -9.79
N PRO A 18 1.96 4.56 -10.61
CA PRO A 18 2.36 5.09 -11.90
C PRO A 18 3.44 6.18 -11.76
N PRO A 19 4.24 6.44 -12.80
CA PRO A 19 5.26 7.50 -12.75
C PRO A 19 4.70 8.84 -12.29
N GLY A 20 5.34 9.42 -11.27
CA GLY A 20 4.93 10.69 -10.65
C GLY A 20 3.87 10.56 -9.55
N ALA A 21 3.39 9.35 -9.25
CA ALA A 21 2.44 9.10 -8.17
C ALA A 21 2.96 9.61 -6.83
N GLN A 22 2.08 10.32 -6.12
CA GLN A 22 2.31 10.80 -4.76
C GLN A 22 1.11 10.46 -3.89
N TRP A 23 1.41 10.11 -2.64
CA TRP A 23 0.43 9.76 -1.63
C TRP A 23 0.85 10.45 -0.35
N ILE A 24 -0.10 11.12 0.30
CA ILE A 24 0.14 11.79 1.58
C ILE A 24 -0.83 11.20 2.59
N TYR A 25 -0.29 10.79 3.72
CA TYR A 25 -1.03 10.35 4.89
C TYR A 25 -0.86 11.39 6.00
N ASP A 26 -1.96 11.77 6.63
CA ASP A 26 -1.92 12.34 7.96
C ASP A 26 -1.47 11.21 8.90
N VAL A 27 -0.40 11.45 9.67
CA VAL A 27 0.10 10.53 10.70
C VAL A 27 0.17 11.24 12.06
N GLY A 28 -0.59 12.32 12.19
CA GLY A 28 -0.70 13.12 13.39
C GLY A 28 -1.52 12.44 14.50
N SER A 29 -1.49 13.09 15.65
CA SER A 29 -2.23 12.73 16.86
C SER A 29 -2.80 14.02 17.50
N PRO A 30 -3.59 13.96 18.59
CA PRO A 30 -4.08 15.18 19.25
C PRO A 30 -2.97 16.17 19.66
N TRP A 31 -1.72 15.69 19.76
CA TRP A 31 -0.58 16.43 20.29
C TRP A 31 0.47 16.75 19.21
N ILE A 32 0.38 16.12 18.05
CA ILE A 32 1.38 16.19 16.97
C ILE A 32 0.65 16.38 15.64
N THR A 33 1.08 17.37 14.86
CA THR A 33 0.64 17.48 13.46
C THR A 33 1.76 16.97 12.58
N ALA A 34 1.53 15.85 11.90
CA ALA A 34 2.53 15.22 11.05
C ALA A 34 1.90 14.57 9.82
N LEU A 35 2.66 14.59 8.73
CA LEU A 35 2.33 13.99 7.46
C LEU A 35 3.43 13.03 7.06
N GLU A 36 3.05 11.99 6.37
CA GLU A 36 3.96 11.12 5.66
C GLU A 36 3.65 11.16 4.17
N GLN A 37 4.65 11.55 3.39
CA GLN A 37 4.57 11.58 1.94
C GLN A 37 5.39 10.42 1.38
N PHE A 38 4.77 9.71 0.46
CA PHE A 38 5.44 8.75 -0.40
C PHE A 38 5.51 9.30 -1.82
N THR A 39 6.56 8.99 -2.56
CA THR A 39 6.70 9.47 -3.95
C THR A 39 7.36 8.41 -4.83
N TYR A 40 6.69 8.07 -5.95
CA TYR A 40 7.36 7.34 -7.02
C TYR A 40 8.60 8.11 -7.48
N SER A 41 9.76 7.48 -7.38
CA SER A 41 11.05 8.14 -7.59
C SER A 41 11.78 7.65 -8.85
N GLY A 42 11.27 6.59 -9.48
CA GLY A 42 11.80 6.06 -10.73
C GLY A 42 11.77 4.54 -10.80
N ASP A 43 11.87 4.02 -12.01
CA ASP A 43 12.09 2.61 -12.27
C ASP A 43 13.56 2.24 -12.03
N THR A 44 13.79 1.02 -11.57
CA THR A 44 15.12 0.45 -11.30
C THR A 44 15.09 -1.07 -11.52
N ILE A 45 16.23 -1.73 -11.34
CA ILE A 45 16.34 -3.19 -11.29
C ILE A 45 16.81 -3.59 -9.89
N VAL A 46 16.07 -4.50 -9.25
CA VAL A 46 16.43 -5.11 -7.96
C VAL A 46 16.31 -6.62 -8.11
N ASP A 47 17.37 -7.35 -7.74
CA ASP A 47 17.45 -8.81 -7.87
C ASP A 47 17.10 -9.34 -9.29
N GLY A 48 17.50 -8.59 -10.32
CA GLY A 48 17.23 -8.95 -11.73
C GLY A 48 15.81 -8.67 -12.21
N TYR A 49 14.92 -8.11 -11.37
CA TYR A 49 13.56 -7.75 -11.75
C TYR A 49 13.37 -6.23 -11.90
N PRO A 50 12.56 -5.78 -12.88
CA PRO A 50 12.06 -4.41 -12.93
C PRO A 50 11.29 -4.07 -11.66
N ALA A 51 11.61 -2.94 -11.06
CA ALA A 51 11.05 -2.49 -9.80
C ALA A 51 10.82 -0.97 -9.81
N GLN A 52 9.84 -0.50 -9.06
CA GLN A 52 9.64 0.92 -8.75
C GLN A 52 10.35 1.25 -7.44
N ARG A 53 11.10 2.35 -7.41
CA ARG A 53 11.59 2.96 -6.18
C ARG A 53 10.56 3.95 -5.66
N ILE A 54 10.25 3.86 -4.38
CA ILE A 54 9.36 4.79 -3.70
C ILE A 54 10.13 5.42 -2.53
N ASP A 55 10.25 6.74 -2.56
CA ASP A 55 10.88 7.52 -1.48
C ASP A 55 9.83 7.93 -0.45
N ARG A 56 10.25 8.02 0.82
CA ARG A 56 9.42 8.38 1.97
C ARG A 56 9.95 9.65 2.63
N VAL A 57 9.06 10.59 2.94
CA VAL A 57 9.37 11.81 3.69
C VAL A 57 8.36 11.97 4.81
N TYR A 58 8.87 12.11 6.03
CA TYR A 58 8.09 12.47 7.21
C TYR A 58 8.22 13.98 7.45
N GLN A 59 7.09 14.63 7.66
CA GLN A 59 7.02 16.05 7.98
C GLN A 59 6.13 16.29 9.20
N GLN A 60 6.71 16.83 10.27
CA GLN A 60 5.98 17.30 11.43
C GLN A 60 6.00 18.82 11.47
N THR A 61 4.85 19.44 11.78
CA THR A 61 4.71 20.90 11.86
C THR A 61 4.39 21.39 13.28
N SER A 62 3.98 20.50 14.18
CA SER A 62 3.69 20.81 15.59
C SER A 62 4.03 19.62 16.50
N PRO A 63 4.55 19.84 17.73
CA PRO A 63 4.90 21.14 18.34
C PRO A 63 6.18 21.78 17.78
N MET A 64 6.87 21.11 16.86
CA MET A 64 8.09 21.57 16.22
C MET A 64 8.07 21.23 14.74
N ASN A 65 8.82 22.01 13.96
CA ASN A 65 9.02 21.75 12.54
C ASN A 65 10.17 20.76 12.35
N VAL A 66 9.85 19.56 11.89
CA VAL A 66 10.81 18.49 11.57
C VAL A 66 10.51 17.97 10.18
N VAL A 67 11.55 17.83 9.37
CA VAL A 67 11.48 17.12 8.08
C VAL A 67 12.57 16.06 8.10
N ALA A 68 12.19 14.82 7.84
CA ALA A 68 13.10 13.68 7.82
C ALA A 68 12.85 12.82 6.59
N THR A 69 13.91 12.36 5.94
CA THR A 69 13.83 11.32 4.91
C THR A 69 13.59 9.98 5.60
N GLY A 70 12.42 9.38 5.39
CA GLY A 70 12.01 8.09 5.97
C GLY A 70 12.63 6.88 5.28
N GLY A 71 13.59 7.09 4.38
CA GLY A 71 14.20 6.04 3.56
C GLY A 71 13.43 5.82 2.26
N PHE A 72 13.59 4.64 1.70
CA PHE A 72 12.97 4.21 0.45
C PHE A 72 12.74 2.70 0.48
N PHE A 73 11.81 2.25 -0.35
CA PHE A 73 11.53 0.82 -0.58
C PHE A 73 11.35 0.58 -2.06
N PHE A 74 11.41 -0.69 -2.43
CA PHE A 74 11.24 -1.14 -3.80
C PHE A 74 10.02 -2.02 -3.90
N THR A 75 9.16 -1.71 -4.86
CA THR A 75 8.04 -2.57 -5.22
C THR A 75 8.23 -3.13 -6.62
N ARG A 76 7.55 -4.22 -6.94
CA ARG A 76 7.36 -4.67 -8.32
C ARG A 76 5.95 -5.21 -8.50
N THR A 77 5.50 -5.28 -9.74
CA THR A 77 4.22 -5.90 -10.09
C THR A 77 4.42 -7.13 -10.93
N ASN A 78 3.68 -8.19 -10.63
CA ASN A 78 3.52 -9.34 -11.51
C ASN A 78 2.05 -9.74 -11.54
N GLY A 79 1.38 -9.46 -12.66
CA GLY A 79 -0.08 -9.53 -12.75
C GLY A 79 -0.73 -8.58 -11.74
N ASP A 80 -1.65 -9.10 -10.95
CA ASP A 80 -2.39 -8.35 -9.92
C ASP A 80 -1.73 -8.37 -8.54
N VAL A 81 -0.50 -8.87 -8.44
CA VAL A 81 0.28 -8.92 -7.20
C VAL A 81 1.34 -7.83 -7.21
N VAL A 82 1.29 -6.97 -6.18
CA VAL A 82 2.37 -6.05 -5.82
C VAL A 82 3.25 -6.75 -4.81
N TRP A 83 4.56 -6.76 -5.10
CA TRP A 83 5.58 -7.31 -4.24
C TRP A 83 6.44 -6.19 -3.67
N GLU A 84 6.97 -6.38 -2.47
CA GLU A 84 7.98 -5.52 -1.85
C GLU A 84 9.30 -6.29 -1.69
N TRP A 85 10.42 -5.57 -1.85
CA TRP A 85 11.76 -6.09 -1.56
C TRP A 85 12.13 -5.87 -0.08
N ASN A 86 12.38 -6.95 0.66
CA ASN A 86 12.75 -6.87 2.08
C ASN A 86 14.27 -6.71 2.32
N GLY A 87 15.07 -6.61 1.26
CA GLY A 87 16.54 -6.60 1.32
C GLY A 87 17.19 -7.90 0.84
N THR A 88 16.46 -9.02 0.89
CA THR A 88 16.95 -10.36 0.55
C THR A 88 16.06 -11.10 -0.46
N GLU A 89 14.75 -10.92 -0.36
CA GLU A 89 13.76 -11.55 -1.24
C GLU A 89 12.56 -10.63 -1.49
N TRP A 90 11.76 -11.02 -2.49
CA TRP A 90 10.49 -10.38 -2.80
C TRP A 90 9.36 -11.08 -2.04
N ASP A 91 8.54 -10.32 -1.33
CA ASP A 91 7.34 -10.84 -0.66
C ASP A 91 6.09 -10.08 -1.11
N THR A 92 4.91 -10.69 -0.93
CA THR A 92 3.63 -10.15 -1.37
C THR A 92 3.24 -8.96 -0.50
N LEU A 93 3.18 -7.78 -1.11
CA LEU A 93 2.65 -6.60 -0.44
C LEU A 93 1.13 -6.54 -0.60
N TYR A 94 0.62 -6.58 -1.83
CA TYR A 94 -0.81 -6.56 -2.14
C TYR A 94 -1.18 -7.58 -3.19
N TRP A 95 -2.38 -8.15 -3.11
CA TRP A 95 -2.91 -9.09 -4.09
C TRP A 95 -4.31 -8.66 -4.57
N PHE A 96 -4.38 -7.82 -5.60
CA PHE A 96 -5.63 -7.19 -6.06
C PHE A 96 -6.59 -8.11 -6.82
N SER A 97 -6.19 -9.35 -7.11
CA SER A 97 -7.08 -10.39 -7.62
C SER A 97 -7.53 -11.39 -6.54
N ALA A 98 -7.18 -11.14 -5.27
CA ALA A 98 -7.62 -11.96 -4.15
C ALA A 98 -9.15 -11.84 -3.98
N LEU A 99 -9.79 -12.95 -3.63
CA LEU A 99 -11.21 -13.07 -3.38
C LEU A 99 -11.51 -13.16 -1.88
N PRO A 100 -12.76 -12.91 -1.43
CA PRO A 100 -13.12 -13.08 -0.03
C PRO A 100 -12.72 -14.46 0.51
N GLY A 101 -11.98 -14.48 1.62
CA GLY A 101 -11.40 -15.67 2.23
C GLY A 101 -9.94 -15.95 1.88
N ASP A 102 -9.42 -15.38 0.78
CA ASP A 102 -7.99 -15.42 0.49
C ASP A 102 -7.21 -14.67 1.57
N HIS A 103 -5.97 -15.08 1.79
CA HIS A 103 -5.10 -14.49 2.78
C HIS A 103 -3.64 -14.54 2.38
N TRP A 104 -2.87 -13.58 2.86
CA TRP A 104 -1.41 -13.55 2.74
C TRP A 104 -0.83 -12.82 3.94
N GLN A 105 0.45 -13.07 4.19
CA GLN A 105 1.22 -12.36 5.18
C GLN A 105 2.10 -11.35 4.45
N PRO A 106 1.84 -10.03 4.54
CA PRO A 106 2.72 -9.05 3.93
C PRO A 106 4.06 -9.03 4.66
N PHE A 107 5.09 -8.44 4.04
CA PHE A 107 6.30 -8.08 4.77
C PHE A 107 5.97 -7.01 5.83
N TRP A 108 6.48 -7.20 7.03
CA TRP A 108 6.18 -6.36 8.18
C TRP A 108 7.37 -6.34 9.14
N PRO A 109 7.82 -5.16 9.58
CA PRO A 109 9.10 -4.97 10.28
C PRO A 109 9.17 -5.55 11.70
N TYR A 110 8.20 -6.38 12.11
CA TYR A 110 8.11 -6.99 13.44
C TYR A 110 7.64 -8.44 13.42
N GLN A 111 7.99 -9.21 12.37
CA GLN A 111 7.68 -10.65 12.30
C GLN A 111 8.13 -11.43 13.56
N GLU A 112 9.19 -11.00 14.24
CA GLU A 112 9.61 -11.63 15.51
C GLU A 112 8.63 -11.41 16.65
N VAL A 113 7.92 -10.28 16.65
CA VAL A 113 6.94 -9.92 17.69
C VAL A 113 5.58 -10.54 17.36
N CYS A 114 5.26 -10.62 16.06
CA CYS A 114 3.97 -11.03 15.55
C CYS A 114 4.25 -11.95 14.35
N PRO A 115 4.60 -13.23 14.57
CA PRO A 115 4.97 -14.11 13.46
C PRO A 115 3.75 -14.57 12.66
N ASP A 116 2.57 -14.54 13.27
CA ASP A 116 1.40 -15.26 12.78
C ASP A 116 0.28 -14.34 12.25
N HIS A 117 0.52 -13.03 12.08
CA HIS A 117 -0.50 -12.20 11.45
C HIS A 117 -0.50 -12.31 9.94
N ALA A 118 -1.71 -12.21 9.41
CA ALA A 118 -1.97 -12.20 7.99
C ALA A 118 -3.13 -11.25 7.72
N TRP A 119 -3.22 -10.81 6.47
CA TRP A 119 -4.41 -10.16 5.96
C TRP A 119 -5.33 -11.21 5.38
N ARG A 120 -6.61 -11.14 5.73
CA ARG A 120 -7.68 -11.93 5.11
C ARG A 120 -8.64 -11.01 4.40
N VAL A 121 -8.99 -11.34 3.16
CA VAL A 121 -9.95 -10.57 2.37
C VAL A 121 -11.36 -10.81 2.91
N LEU A 122 -12.04 -9.73 3.28
CA LEU A 122 -13.45 -9.73 3.65
C LEU A 122 -14.33 -9.46 2.44
N ASP A 123 -13.95 -8.48 1.61
CA ASP A 123 -14.74 -8.05 0.47
C ASP A 123 -13.88 -7.40 -0.61
N THR A 124 -14.41 -7.37 -1.83
CA THR A 124 -13.80 -6.73 -3.00
C THR A 124 -14.78 -5.75 -3.61
N SER A 125 -14.35 -4.52 -3.90
CA SER A 125 -15.22 -3.50 -4.47
C SER A 125 -14.45 -2.57 -5.41
N THR A 126 -15.11 -1.51 -5.87
CA THR A 126 -14.48 -0.42 -6.61
C THR A 126 -14.83 0.90 -5.91
N THR A 127 -13.81 1.69 -5.60
CA THR A 127 -13.98 3.00 -4.96
C THR A 127 -13.52 4.12 -5.89
N MET A 128 -14.26 5.22 -5.91
CA MET A 128 -13.87 6.43 -6.64
C MET A 128 -12.97 7.29 -5.75
N VAL A 129 -11.69 7.41 -6.09
CA VAL A 129 -10.76 8.32 -5.42
C VAL A 129 -10.31 9.38 -6.40
N SER A 130 -10.55 10.65 -6.09
CA SER A 130 -10.25 11.79 -6.97
C SER A 130 -10.80 11.64 -8.41
N GLY A 131 -11.95 10.96 -8.57
CA GLY A 131 -12.57 10.72 -9.88
C GLY A 131 -12.01 9.51 -10.64
N ILE A 132 -11.09 8.74 -10.06
CA ILE A 132 -10.52 7.53 -10.64
C ILE A 132 -11.18 6.30 -9.99
N PRO A 133 -11.75 5.37 -10.77
CA PRO A 133 -12.24 4.10 -10.25
C PRO A 133 -11.07 3.17 -9.96
N LEU A 134 -10.96 2.72 -8.71
CA LEU A 134 -9.86 1.87 -8.25
C LEU A 134 -10.40 0.61 -7.61
N ARG A 135 -9.76 -0.55 -7.89
CA ARG A 135 -10.07 -1.79 -7.18
C ARG A 135 -9.76 -1.60 -5.71
N THR A 136 -10.66 -2.09 -4.86
CA THR A 136 -10.57 -1.92 -3.42
C THR A 136 -10.74 -3.28 -2.75
N LEU A 137 -9.87 -3.62 -1.82
CA LEU A 137 -10.07 -4.76 -0.94
C LEU A 137 -10.35 -4.25 0.48
N LEU A 138 -11.41 -4.80 1.08
CA LEU A 138 -11.59 -4.74 2.52
C LEU A 138 -10.91 -5.97 3.12
N LEU A 139 -9.96 -5.72 4.00
CA LEU A 139 -9.17 -6.74 4.68
C LEU A 139 -9.48 -6.73 6.17
N GLU A 140 -9.22 -7.85 6.83
CA GLU A 140 -9.05 -7.91 8.27
C GLU A 140 -7.71 -8.53 8.63
N ILE A 141 -7.20 -8.14 9.79
CA ILE A 141 -6.02 -8.77 10.37
C ILE A 141 -6.47 -10.05 11.09
N THR A 142 -5.75 -11.14 10.86
CA THR A 142 -5.87 -12.38 11.62
C THR A 142 -4.58 -12.62 12.39
N GLU A 143 -4.64 -13.23 13.58
CA GLU A 143 -3.51 -13.70 14.37
C GLU A 143 -3.64 -15.22 14.58
N SER A 144 -2.65 -15.99 14.12
CA SER A 144 -2.71 -17.47 14.11
C SER A 144 -4.01 -18.00 13.46
N GLY A 145 -4.47 -17.30 12.42
CA GLY A 145 -5.71 -17.58 11.69
C GLY A 145 -7.00 -17.10 12.36
N VAL A 146 -6.93 -16.51 13.55
CA VAL A 146 -8.10 -15.98 14.28
C VAL A 146 -8.28 -14.48 13.97
N PRO A 147 -9.49 -14.01 13.59
CA PRO A 147 -9.72 -12.60 13.32
C PRO A 147 -9.52 -11.72 14.55
N THR A 148 -8.80 -10.61 14.39
CA THR A 148 -8.60 -9.62 15.47
C THR A 148 -9.75 -8.60 15.54
N GLY A 149 -10.60 -8.57 14.52
CA GLY A 149 -11.66 -7.55 14.35
C GLY A 149 -11.17 -6.22 13.79
N GLN A 150 -9.87 -6.11 13.51
CA GLN A 150 -9.28 -4.93 12.91
C GLN A 150 -9.37 -5.03 11.39
N THR A 151 -9.94 -4.00 10.77
CA THR A 151 -10.13 -3.95 9.33
C THR A 151 -9.25 -2.88 8.70
N GLN A 152 -8.83 -3.14 7.48
CA GLN A 152 -8.05 -2.22 6.66
C GLN A 152 -8.62 -2.18 5.25
N THR A 153 -8.57 -1.02 4.62
CA THR A 153 -8.93 -0.89 3.21
C THR A 153 -7.66 -0.68 2.42
N ILE A 154 -7.45 -1.47 1.37
CA ILE A 154 -6.40 -1.20 0.38
C ILE A 154 -7.04 -0.81 -0.94
N TYR A 155 -6.47 0.19 -1.58
CA TYR A 155 -6.89 0.69 -2.88
C TYR A 155 -5.77 0.45 -3.88
N GLU A 156 -6.16 0.06 -5.08
CA GLU A 156 -5.26 -0.05 -6.20
C GLU A 156 -4.53 1.27 -6.47
N ARG A 157 -3.27 1.18 -6.92
CA ARG A 157 -2.33 2.30 -7.17
C ARG A 157 -1.87 3.08 -5.94
N MET A 158 -2.58 3.02 -4.81
CA MET A 158 -2.26 3.83 -3.62
C MET A 158 -1.99 3.03 -2.35
N GLY A 159 -2.34 1.74 -2.29
CA GLY A 159 -2.07 0.90 -1.12
C GLY A 159 -3.08 1.16 0.00
N GLY A 160 -2.61 1.11 1.26
CA GLY A 160 -3.45 1.25 2.44
C GLY A 160 -4.17 2.61 2.52
N GLY A 161 -5.46 2.59 2.89
CA GLY A 161 -6.34 3.75 3.00
C GLY A 161 -6.31 4.47 4.35
N GLY A 162 -5.86 3.78 5.41
CA GLY A 162 -5.86 4.29 6.78
C GLY A 162 -4.52 4.82 7.27
N GLY A 163 -3.55 5.10 6.39
CA GLY A 163 -2.14 5.31 6.75
C GLY A 163 -1.42 4.06 7.29
N ASP A 164 -2.20 3.10 7.78
CA ASP A 164 -1.81 1.74 8.07
C ASP A 164 -1.88 0.89 6.80
N GLY A 165 -0.83 0.11 6.55
CA GLY A 165 -0.81 -0.88 5.46
C GLY A 165 -0.09 -0.43 4.20
N PHE A 166 0.63 0.69 4.19
CA PHE A 166 1.78 0.88 3.29
C PHE A 166 3.04 0.34 3.99
N PRO A 167 4.04 -0.21 3.28
CA PRO A 167 5.17 -0.84 3.94
C PRO A 167 5.86 0.11 4.93
N GLY A 168 5.94 -0.35 6.18
CA GLY A 168 6.65 0.35 7.25
C GLY A 168 5.80 1.19 8.21
N LEU A 169 4.47 1.17 8.11
CA LEU A 169 3.59 1.67 9.17
C LEU A 169 2.60 0.57 9.63
N PRO A 170 3.02 -0.34 10.52
CA PRO A 170 2.08 -1.09 11.32
C PRO A 170 1.59 -0.21 12.49
N PRO A 171 0.27 -0.15 12.79
CA PRO A 171 -0.28 0.68 13.87
C PRO A 171 0.18 0.23 15.25
N SER A 172 0.84 -0.91 15.40
CA SER A 172 1.63 -1.33 16.56
C SER A 172 2.44 -2.53 16.09
N PRO A 173 3.39 -3.07 16.87
CA PRO A 173 4.07 -4.31 16.48
C PRO A 173 3.08 -5.36 15.96
N CYS A 174 1.90 -5.49 16.60
CA CYS A 174 0.86 -6.48 16.32
C CYS A 174 -0.53 -5.84 16.01
N GLY A 175 -0.58 -4.64 15.44
CA GLY A 175 -1.85 -4.03 15.00
C GLY A 175 -2.69 -3.31 16.06
N GLY A 176 -2.22 -3.13 17.30
CA GLY A 176 -2.94 -2.37 18.33
C GLY A 176 -3.33 -0.94 17.90
N ILE A 177 -4.46 -0.44 18.41
CA ILE A 177 -4.94 0.94 18.15
C ILE A 177 -3.85 1.92 18.62
N TYR A 178 -3.16 2.56 17.69
CA TYR A 178 -2.49 3.83 17.96
C TYR A 178 -3.49 4.96 17.78
N GLU A 179 -3.43 5.95 18.68
CA GLU A 179 -4.07 7.25 18.46
C GLU A 179 -3.32 8.07 17.40
N CYS A 180 -2.83 7.42 16.33
CA CYS A 180 -2.59 8.16 15.11
C CYS A 180 -3.94 8.25 14.42
N TYR A 181 -4.39 9.47 14.11
CA TYR A 181 -5.57 9.66 13.26
C TYR A 181 -5.13 9.46 11.81
N CYS A 182 -4.51 8.32 11.56
CA CYS A 182 -3.86 8.04 10.32
C CYS A 182 -4.92 8.05 9.22
N ALA A 183 -4.83 9.02 8.32
CA ALA A 183 -5.86 9.25 7.33
C ALA A 183 -5.20 9.54 6.00
N PHE A 184 -5.65 8.85 4.96
CA PHE A 184 -5.29 9.22 3.60
C PHE A 184 -5.71 10.67 3.31
N GLY A 185 -4.75 11.50 2.96
CA GLY A 185 -4.94 12.91 2.66
C GLY A 185 -5.20 13.16 1.17
N CYS A 186 -4.27 12.74 0.31
CA CYS A 186 -4.42 12.90 -1.13
C CYS A 186 -3.61 11.89 -1.94
N TYR A 187 -4.11 11.62 -3.15
CA TYR A 187 -3.41 10.90 -4.22
C TYR A 187 -3.40 11.77 -5.45
N GLN A 188 -2.25 11.82 -6.12
CA GLN A 188 -2.07 12.48 -7.40
C GLN A 188 -1.31 11.55 -8.33
N ASP A 189 -1.89 11.25 -9.49
CA ASP A 189 -1.17 10.81 -10.68
C ASP A 189 -1.09 11.95 -11.72
N GLN A 190 -0.21 11.80 -12.71
CA GLN A 190 -0.09 12.73 -13.85
C GLN A 190 -1.15 12.46 -14.91
#